data_AF-A0A345NW11-F1
#
_entry.id   AF-A0A345NW11-F1
#
_cell.length_a   1.000
_cell.length_b   1.000
_cell.length_c   1.000
_cell.angle_alpha   90.00
_cell.angle_beta   90.00
_cell.angle_gamma   90.00
#
_symmetry.space_group_name_H-M   'P 1'
#
loop_
_entity.id
_entity.type
_entity.pdbx_description
1 polymer ?
#
loop_
_entity_poly.entity_id
_entity_poly.type
_entity_poly.pdbx_seq_one_letter_code
_entity_poly.pdbx_strand_id
1 'polypeptide(L)'
;MDVSTELIALGAKFTNLVSKNSVPVVMDKIRLAKEAKEDSTTINSLEQIISELISEKNELIQIVQVYEEQLIMQKISDEDIDYITNSLIPIIEQLMEESDEESAAHAQKAMALFKPLLSKETFSILQMLGFNFKQAIGEPLTNLLKELIHSKVPLNSMLQYEAEILQQKVYFEELKIFNDEQAFERFKTVGTRQI
;
A
#
# COMPACT_ATOMS: atom_id res chain seq x y z
N MET A 1 -1.15 7.03 -5.90
CA MET A 1 -0.71 6.83 -7.29
C MET A 1 -1.64 5.81 -7.92
N ASP A 2 -2.08 6.04 -9.16
CA ASP A 2 -3.10 5.21 -9.81
C ASP A 2 -2.49 3.85 -10.19
N VAL A 3 -3.01 2.77 -9.60
CA VAL A 3 -2.53 1.38 -9.78
C VAL A 3 -2.48 1.00 -11.27
N SER A 4 -3.35 1.60 -12.09
CA SER A 4 -3.34 1.44 -13.55
C SER A 4 -2.05 1.93 -14.22
N THR A 5 -1.48 3.05 -13.73
CA THR A 5 -0.27 3.66 -14.31
C THR A 5 0.97 2.81 -14.00
N GLU A 6 1.02 2.24 -12.80
CA GLU A 6 2.12 1.37 -12.36
C GLU A 6 2.11 0.03 -13.11
N LEU A 7 0.93 -0.56 -13.31
CA LEU A 7 0.75 -1.75 -14.15
C LEU A 7 1.17 -1.53 -15.61
N ILE A 8 0.83 -0.38 -16.19
CA ILE A 8 1.26 -0.01 -17.56
C ILE A 8 2.79 0.11 -17.64
N ALA A 9 3.42 0.76 -16.65
CA ALA A 9 4.87 0.88 -16.60
C ALA A 9 5.56 -0.49 -16.45
N LEU A 10 4.99 -1.38 -15.63
CA LEU A 10 5.49 -2.73 -15.44
C LEU A 10 5.36 -3.57 -16.73
N GLY A 11 4.22 -3.47 -17.42
CA GLY A 11 4.00 -4.09 -18.72
C GLY A 11 4.99 -3.60 -19.79
N ALA A 12 5.27 -2.29 -19.83
CA ALA A 12 6.26 -1.73 -20.74
C ALA A 12 7.68 -2.25 -20.47
N LYS A 13 8.08 -2.36 -19.18
CA LYS A 13 9.36 -2.97 -18.78
C LYS A 13 9.45 -4.44 -19.17
N PHE A 14 8.38 -5.21 -18.92
CA PHE A 14 8.28 -6.61 -19.31
C PHE A 14 8.49 -6.80 -20.82
N THR A 15 7.74 -6.07 -21.65
CA THR A 15 7.87 -6.14 -23.11
C THR A 15 9.28 -5.77 -23.57
N ASN A 16 9.90 -4.75 -22.95
CA ASN A 16 11.27 -4.36 -23.28
C ASN A 16 12.26 -5.52 -23.04
N LEU A 17 12.22 -6.14 -21.85
CA LEU A 17 13.09 -7.27 -21.49
C LEU A 17 12.89 -8.48 -22.40
N VAL A 18 11.65 -8.89 -22.63
CA VAL A 18 11.33 -10.04 -23.49
C VAL A 18 11.78 -9.79 -24.94
N SER A 19 11.62 -8.57 -25.45
CA SER A 19 12.04 -8.24 -26.83
C SER A 19 13.57 -8.33 -27.01
N LYS A 20 14.34 -7.83 -26.03
CA LYS A 20 15.82 -7.86 -26.03
C LYS A 20 16.39 -9.26 -25.84
N ASN A 21 15.65 -10.12 -25.14
CA ASN A 21 16.04 -11.50 -24.85
C ASN A 21 15.28 -12.53 -25.69
N SER A 22 14.73 -12.10 -26.83
CA SER A 22 14.09 -13.05 -27.73
C SER A 22 15.13 -14.00 -28.33
N VAL A 23 14.74 -15.26 -28.54
CA VAL A 23 15.62 -16.31 -29.10
C VAL A 23 16.38 -15.84 -30.35
N PRO A 24 15.75 -15.14 -31.32
CA PRO A 24 16.48 -14.63 -32.49
C PRO A 24 17.58 -13.63 -32.11
N VAL A 25 17.31 -12.69 -31.20
CA VAL A 25 18.28 -11.65 -30.79
C VAL A 25 19.47 -12.27 -30.06
N VAL A 26 19.21 -13.22 -29.16
CA VAL A 26 20.27 -13.94 -28.44
C VAL A 26 21.10 -14.78 -29.41
N MET A 27 20.46 -15.45 -30.37
CA MET A 27 21.17 -16.23 -31.38
C MET A 27 22.04 -15.36 -32.29
N ASP A 28 21.56 -14.16 -32.65
CA ASP A 28 22.35 -13.19 -33.39
C ASP A 28 23.55 -12.67 -32.57
N LYS A 29 23.38 -12.37 -31.28
CA LYS A 29 24.48 -12.01 -30.38
C LYS A 29 25.54 -13.12 -30.33
N ILE A 30 25.12 -14.39 -30.22
CA ILE A 30 26.01 -15.56 -30.22
C ILE A 30 26.74 -15.69 -31.56
N ARG A 31 26.04 -15.49 -32.69
CA ARG A 31 26.65 -15.54 -34.02
C ARG A 31 27.73 -14.46 -34.18
N LEU A 32 27.41 -13.22 -33.81
CA LEU A 32 28.35 -12.09 -33.86
C LEU A 32 29.58 -12.33 -32.96
N ALA A 33 29.38 -12.87 -31.76
CA ALA A 33 30.47 -13.23 -30.87
C ALA A 33 31.43 -14.27 -31.50
N LYS A 34 30.89 -15.24 -32.25
CA LYS A 34 31.66 -16.29 -32.92
C LYS A 34 32.36 -15.83 -34.20
N GLU A 35 31.96 -14.70 -34.79
CA GLU A 35 32.59 -14.12 -35.98
C GLU A 35 33.95 -13.48 -35.69
N ALA A 36 34.27 -13.20 -34.42
CA ALA A 36 35.54 -12.60 -33.98
C ALA A 36 36.77 -13.49 -34.25
N LYS A 37 36.58 -14.81 -34.44
CA LYS A 37 37.63 -15.82 -34.75
C LYS A 37 38.83 -15.86 -33.78
N GLU A 38 38.69 -15.27 -32.60
CA GLU A 38 39.67 -15.30 -31.52
C GLU A 38 39.02 -15.95 -30.29
N ASP A 39 39.62 -17.03 -29.79
CA ASP A 39 39.01 -17.88 -28.76
C ASP A 39 38.77 -17.12 -27.45
N SER A 40 39.74 -16.32 -26.99
CA SER A 40 39.64 -15.50 -25.77
C SER A 40 38.51 -14.47 -25.85
N THR A 41 38.44 -13.75 -26.97
CA THR A 41 37.43 -12.72 -27.23
C THR A 41 36.04 -13.33 -27.37
N THR A 42 35.95 -14.52 -28.00
CA THR A 42 34.69 -15.27 -28.12
C THR A 42 34.19 -15.73 -26.75
N ILE A 43 35.07 -16.30 -25.91
CA ILE A 43 34.72 -16.77 -24.56
C ILE A 43 34.20 -15.60 -23.71
N ASN A 44 34.94 -14.48 -23.64
CA ASN A 44 34.53 -13.31 -22.88
C ASN A 44 33.16 -12.77 -23.33
N SER A 45 32.92 -12.74 -24.65
CA SER A 45 31.64 -12.28 -25.21
C SER A 45 30.48 -13.22 -24.85
N LEU A 46 30.71 -14.54 -24.87
CA LEU A 46 29.70 -15.52 -24.48
C LEU A 46 29.42 -15.48 -22.96
N GLU A 47 30.44 -15.28 -22.12
CA GLU A 47 30.28 -15.09 -20.67
C GLU A 47 29.48 -13.81 -20.35
N GLN A 48 29.71 -12.74 -21.10
CA GLN A 48 28.93 -11.52 -20.99
C GLN A 48 27.47 -11.77 -21.39
N ILE A 49 27.23 -12.46 -22.51
CA ILE A 49 25.86 -12.83 -22.92
C ILE A 49 25.17 -13.66 -21.82
N ILE A 50 25.85 -14.64 -21.23
CA ILE A 50 25.29 -15.45 -20.12
C ILE A 50 24.97 -14.58 -18.91
N SER A 51 25.87 -13.66 -18.54
CA SER A 51 25.67 -12.77 -17.40
C SER A 51 24.50 -11.80 -17.61
N GLU A 52 24.38 -11.23 -18.82
CA GLU A 52 23.23 -10.44 -19.25
C GLU A 52 21.92 -11.26 -19.13
N LEU A 53 21.89 -12.48 -19.67
CA LEU A 53 20.72 -13.35 -19.62
C LEU A 53 20.29 -13.69 -18.18
N ILE A 54 21.24 -13.94 -17.28
CA ILE A 54 20.95 -14.21 -15.86
C ILE A 54 20.39 -12.98 -15.18
N SER A 55 20.97 -11.79 -15.43
CA SER A 55 20.49 -10.54 -14.87
C SER A 55 19.07 -10.22 -15.34
N GLU A 56 18.82 -10.32 -16.65
CA GLU A 56 17.52 -10.07 -17.27
C GLU A 56 16.46 -11.06 -16.78
N LYS A 57 16.82 -12.33 -16.58
CA LYS A 57 15.93 -13.32 -15.96
C LYS A 57 15.50 -12.89 -14.55
N ASN A 58 16.44 -12.44 -13.72
CA ASN A 58 16.12 -12.01 -12.36
C ASN A 58 15.22 -10.76 -12.36
N GLU A 59 15.47 -9.82 -13.27
CA GLU A 59 14.61 -8.64 -13.43
C GLU A 59 13.20 -9.01 -13.91
N LEU A 60 13.08 -9.96 -14.84
CA LEU A 60 11.79 -10.51 -15.27
C LEU A 60 11.03 -11.18 -14.11
N ILE A 61 11.73 -11.97 -13.27
CA ILE A 61 11.11 -12.59 -12.09
C ILE A 61 10.57 -11.52 -11.14
N GLN A 62 11.33 -10.46 -10.87
CA GLN A 62 10.87 -9.37 -10.02
C GLN A 62 9.66 -8.64 -10.61
N ILE A 63 9.69 -8.36 -11.92
CA ILE A 63 8.56 -7.74 -12.61
C ILE A 63 7.31 -8.61 -12.50
N VAL A 64 7.43 -9.92 -12.72
CA VAL A 64 6.30 -10.86 -12.59
C VAL A 64 5.78 -10.91 -11.16
N GLN A 65 6.64 -10.96 -10.15
CA GLN A 65 6.23 -10.97 -8.75
C GLN A 65 5.44 -9.71 -8.38
N VAL A 66 5.94 -8.53 -8.76
CA VAL A 66 5.24 -7.26 -8.51
C VAL A 66 3.93 -7.19 -9.32
N TYR A 67 3.92 -7.72 -10.55
CA TYR A 67 2.71 -7.77 -11.38
C TYR A 67 1.63 -8.68 -10.75
N GLU A 68 2.04 -9.86 -10.28
CA GLU A 68 1.18 -10.82 -9.57
C GLU A 68 0.66 -10.22 -8.28
N GLU A 69 1.50 -9.58 -7.47
CA GLU A 69 1.07 -8.93 -6.23
C GLU A 69 -0.02 -7.88 -6.51
N GLN A 70 0.21 -7.00 -7.49
CA GLN A 70 -0.76 -5.96 -7.87
C GLN A 70 -2.08 -6.53 -8.40
N LEU A 71 -2.07 -7.69 -9.08
CA LEU A 71 -3.27 -8.34 -9.61
C LEU A 71 -3.99 -9.23 -8.59
N ILE A 72 -3.25 -10.00 -7.80
CA ILE A 72 -3.78 -10.84 -6.72
C ILE A 72 -4.45 -9.96 -5.67
N MET A 73 -3.89 -8.79 -5.36
CA MET A 73 -4.52 -7.81 -4.46
C MET A 73 -5.88 -7.31 -4.95
N GLN A 74 -6.21 -7.47 -6.23
CA GLN A 74 -7.45 -7.00 -6.83
C GLN A 74 -8.48 -8.10 -7.08
N LYS A 75 -8.05 -9.38 -7.11
CA LYS A 75 -8.95 -10.52 -7.30
C LYS A 75 -9.24 -11.22 -5.98
N ILE A 76 -10.51 -11.40 -5.70
CA ILE A 76 -11.00 -12.27 -4.63
C ILE A 76 -11.37 -13.63 -5.28
N SER A 77 -10.92 -14.73 -4.69
CA SER A 77 -11.28 -16.07 -5.17
C SER A 77 -12.70 -16.45 -4.74
N ASP A 78 -13.29 -17.43 -5.42
CA ASP A 78 -14.60 -17.98 -5.05
C ASP A 78 -14.64 -18.48 -3.60
N GLU A 79 -13.55 -19.10 -3.13
CA GLU A 79 -13.40 -19.60 -1.76
C GLU A 79 -13.35 -18.45 -0.74
N ASP A 80 -12.66 -17.36 -1.08
CA ASP A 80 -12.61 -16.16 -0.23
C ASP A 80 -13.98 -15.48 -0.13
N ILE A 81 -14.74 -15.41 -1.25
CA ILE A 81 -16.10 -14.87 -1.25
C ILE A 81 -17.03 -15.72 -0.38
N ASP A 82 -16.93 -17.05 -0.46
CA ASP A 82 -17.69 -17.97 0.38
C ASP A 82 -17.32 -17.80 1.86
N TYR A 83 -16.03 -17.58 2.17
CA TYR A 83 -15.59 -17.33 3.54
C TYR A 83 -16.14 -16.01 4.09
N ILE A 84 -16.09 -14.93 3.31
CA ILE A 84 -16.67 -13.62 3.68
C ILE A 84 -18.17 -13.76 3.93
N THR A 85 -18.90 -14.39 3.00
CA THR A 85 -20.36 -14.47 3.04
C THR A 85 -20.84 -15.34 4.21
N ASN A 86 -20.18 -16.48 4.44
CA ASN A 86 -20.67 -17.49 5.39
C ASN A 86 -20.02 -17.40 6.78
N SER A 87 -18.85 -16.77 6.91
CA SER A 87 -18.12 -16.70 8.19
C SER A 87 -18.05 -15.28 8.75
N LEU A 88 -17.77 -14.28 7.92
CA LEU A 88 -17.58 -12.92 8.40
C LEU A 88 -18.92 -12.21 8.70
N ILE A 89 -19.93 -12.36 7.83
CA ILE A 89 -21.24 -11.72 8.04
C ILE A 89 -21.88 -12.13 9.38
N PRO A 90 -21.94 -13.41 9.76
CA PRO A 90 -22.51 -13.82 11.05
C PRO A 90 -21.77 -13.24 12.26
N ILE A 91 -20.43 -13.10 12.19
CA ILE A 91 -19.64 -12.51 13.27
C ILE A 91 -19.98 -11.03 13.43
N ILE A 92 -20.15 -10.31 12.32
CA ILE A 92 -20.57 -8.90 12.35
C ILE A 92 -21.98 -8.78 12.94
N GLU A 93 -22.92 -9.66 12.54
CA GLU A 93 -24.27 -9.70 13.10
C GLU A 93 -24.25 -9.91 14.61
N GLN A 94 -23.42 -10.85 15.11
CA GLN A 94 -23.25 -11.08 16.55
C GLN A 94 -22.69 -9.85 17.29
N LEU A 95 -21.68 -9.19 16.72
CA LEU A 95 -21.10 -8.00 17.34
C LEU A 95 -22.10 -6.83 17.42
N MET A 96 -23.02 -6.74 16.46
CA MET A 96 -24.05 -5.70 16.44
C MET A 96 -25.15 -5.97 17.48
N GLU A 97 -25.44 -7.24 17.79
CA GLU A 97 -26.38 -7.63 18.85
C GLU A 97 -25.88 -7.28 20.26
N GLU A 98 -24.57 -7.14 20.46
CA GLU A 98 -23.98 -6.73 21.74
C GLU A 98 -24.02 -5.21 22.00
N SER A 99 -24.54 -4.41 21.05
CA SER A 99 -24.67 -2.95 21.18
C SER A 99 -26.01 -2.52 21.82
N ASP A 100 -26.09 -1.27 22.30
CA ASP A 100 -27.31 -0.73 22.92
C ASP A 100 -28.57 -0.92 22.04
N GLU A 101 -29.72 -1.24 22.63
CA GLU A 101 -30.95 -1.70 21.92
C GLU A 101 -31.37 -0.80 20.74
N GLU A 102 -31.27 0.52 20.87
CA GLU A 102 -31.64 1.47 19.82
C GLU A 102 -30.65 1.45 18.64
N SER A 103 -29.35 1.30 18.93
CA SER A 103 -28.29 1.20 17.92
C SER A 103 -28.33 -0.15 17.21
N ALA A 104 -28.57 -1.23 17.96
CA ALA A 104 -28.67 -2.58 17.43
C ALA A 104 -29.82 -2.71 16.40
N ALA A 105 -31.00 -2.14 16.71
CA ALA A 105 -32.15 -2.19 15.81
C ALA A 105 -31.90 -1.42 14.49
N HIS A 106 -31.25 -0.26 14.57
CA HIS A 106 -30.93 0.53 13.39
C HIS A 106 -29.88 -0.17 12.50
N ALA A 107 -28.90 -0.80 13.15
CA ALA A 107 -27.81 -1.51 12.51
C ALA A 107 -28.30 -2.82 11.86
N GLN A 108 -29.21 -3.58 12.50
CA GLN A 108 -29.87 -4.75 11.90
C GLN A 108 -30.67 -4.38 10.65
N LYS A 109 -31.39 -3.26 10.68
CA LYS A 109 -32.17 -2.80 9.52
C LYS A 109 -31.27 -2.43 8.33
N ALA A 110 -30.12 -1.80 8.61
CA ALA A 110 -29.11 -1.54 7.59
C ALA A 110 -28.53 -2.86 7.05
N MET A 111 -28.16 -3.80 7.93
CA MET A 111 -27.62 -5.10 7.54
C MET A 111 -28.58 -5.88 6.64
N ALA A 112 -29.88 -5.88 6.94
CA ALA A 112 -30.91 -6.53 6.12
C ALA A 112 -30.99 -5.97 4.69
N LEU A 113 -30.67 -4.69 4.50
CA LEU A 113 -30.63 -4.06 3.17
C LEU A 113 -29.34 -4.40 2.40
N PHE A 114 -28.21 -4.55 3.10
CA PHE A 114 -26.91 -4.83 2.49
C PHE A 114 -26.65 -6.33 2.26
N LYS A 115 -27.23 -7.22 3.07
CA LYS A 115 -27.01 -8.68 3.01
C LYS A 115 -27.21 -9.29 1.62
N PRO A 116 -28.24 -8.91 0.82
CA PRO A 116 -28.37 -9.40 -0.55
C PRO A 116 -27.27 -8.94 -1.51
N LEU A 117 -26.64 -7.79 -1.24
CA LEU A 117 -25.53 -7.25 -2.03
C LEU A 117 -24.19 -7.90 -1.68
N LEU A 118 -24.13 -8.66 -0.60
CA LEU A 118 -22.96 -9.42 -0.18
C LEU A 118 -23.01 -10.87 -0.68
N SER A 119 -23.67 -11.12 -1.81
CA SER A 119 -23.76 -12.44 -2.43
C SER A 119 -22.55 -12.74 -3.31
N LYS A 120 -22.28 -14.03 -3.54
CA LYS A 120 -21.23 -14.49 -4.44
C LYS A 120 -21.34 -13.90 -5.84
N GLU A 121 -22.56 -13.86 -6.36
CA GLU A 121 -22.86 -13.28 -7.67
C GLU A 121 -22.52 -11.79 -7.72
N THR A 122 -22.82 -11.04 -6.66
CA THR A 122 -22.55 -9.59 -6.61
C THR A 122 -21.06 -9.30 -6.59
N PHE A 123 -20.30 -10.03 -5.75
CA PHE A 123 -18.83 -9.93 -5.74
C PHE A 123 -18.23 -10.30 -7.10
N SER A 124 -18.75 -11.33 -7.76
CA SER A 124 -18.30 -11.76 -9.09
C SER A 124 -18.56 -10.69 -10.16
N ILE A 125 -19.74 -10.07 -10.15
CA ILE A 125 -20.10 -8.99 -11.08
C ILE A 125 -19.20 -7.79 -10.86
N LEU A 126 -19.01 -7.36 -9.60
CA LEU A 126 -18.14 -6.25 -9.26
C LEU A 126 -16.69 -6.51 -9.69
N GLN A 127 -16.18 -7.72 -9.46
CA GLN A 127 -14.86 -8.14 -9.94
C GLN A 127 -14.74 -8.06 -11.46
N MET A 128 -15.77 -8.50 -12.20
CA MET A 128 -15.79 -8.45 -13.66
C MET A 128 -15.83 -7.01 -14.20
N LEU A 129 -16.43 -6.09 -13.44
CA LEU A 129 -16.43 -4.65 -13.72
C LEU A 129 -15.13 -3.95 -13.31
N GLY A 130 -14.16 -4.66 -12.73
CA GLY A 130 -12.87 -4.11 -12.30
C GLY A 130 -12.93 -3.40 -10.94
N PHE A 131 -13.88 -3.76 -10.08
CA PHE A 131 -13.98 -3.21 -8.73
C PHE A 131 -12.76 -3.60 -7.88
N ASN A 132 -12.09 -2.61 -7.28
CA ASN A 132 -10.92 -2.83 -6.42
C ASN A 132 -11.36 -3.03 -4.95
N PHE A 133 -11.51 -4.28 -4.52
CA PHE A 133 -11.98 -4.61 -3.17
C PHE A 133 -11.02 -4.18 -2.05
N LYS A 134 -9.70 -4.22 -2.30
CA LYS A 134 -8.71 -3.75 -1.31
C LYS A 134 -8.92 -2.27 -1.00
N GLN A 135 -9.01 -1.44 -2.03
CA GLN A 135 -9.17 0.00 -1.85
C GLN A 135 -10.57 0.37 -1.33
N ALA A 136 -11.62 -0.27 -1.86
CA ALA A 136 -12.99 0.11 -1.54
C ALA A 136 -13.48 -0.43 -0.19
N ILE A 137 -12.94 -1.54 0.30
CA ILE A 137 -13.40 -2.22 1.52
C ILE A 137 -12.25 -2.46 2.50
N GLY A 138 -11.16 -3.09 2.05
CA GLY A 138 -10.04 -3.49 2.91
C GLY A 138 -9.36 -2.32 3.64
N GLU A 139 -8.98 -1.27 2.91
CA GLU A 139 -8.33 -0.06 3.47
C GLU A 139 -9.26 0.69 4.45
N PRO A 140 -10.53 0.98 4.11
CA PRO A 140 -11.48 1.55 5.06
C PRO A 140 -11.64 0.73 6.34
N LEU A 141 -11.78 -0.60 6.25
CA LEU A 141 -11.90 -1.47 7.42
C LEU A 141 -10.64 -1.46 8.28
N THR A 142 -9.46 -1.46 7.64
CA THR A 142 -8.17 -1.36 8.33
C THR A 142 -8.06 -0.06 9.13
N ASN A 143 -8.44 1.06 8.50
CA ASN A 143 -8.43 2.36 9.17
C ASN A 143 -9.44 2.41 10.32
N LEU A 144 -10.66 1.91 10.12
CA LEU A 144 -11.67 1.84 11.16
C LEU A 144 -11.18 1.03 12.37
N LEU A 145 -10.63 -0.17 12.13
CA LEU A 145 -10.11 -1.02 13.20
C LEU A 145 -8.95 -0.34 13.93
N LYS A 146 -8.05 0.32 13.20
CA LYS A 146 -6.96 1.11 13.78
C LYS A 146 -7.48 2.18 14.72
N GLU A 147 -8.47 2.97 14.30
CA GLU A 147 -9.09 4.01 15.14
C GLU A 147 -9.80 3.40 16.36
N LEU A 148 -10.51 2.28 16.19
CA LEU A 148 -11.13 1.56 17.30
C LEU A 148 -10.10 1.09 18.32
N ILE A 149 -9.01 0.47 17.88
CA ILE A 149 -7.91 0.05 18.75
C ILE A 149 -7.32 1.26 19.47
N HIS A 150 -7.00 2.34 18.75
CA HIS A 150 -6.48 3.56 19.37
C HIS A 150 -7.44 4.20 20.38
N SER A 151 -8.76 4.08 20.18
CA SER A 151 -9.75 4.58 21.14
C SER A 151 -9.84 3.75 22.43
N LYS A 152 -9.45 2.47 22.38
CA LYS A 152 -9.52 1.52 23.50
C LYS A 152 -8.17 1.30 24.18
N VAL A 153 -7.07 1.59 23.49
CA VAL A 153 -5.71 1.59 24.06
C VAL A 153 -5.47 2.99 24.63
N PRO A 154 -5.19 3.14 25.94
CA PRO A 154 -4.83 4.45 26.49
C PRO A 154 -3.65 4.99 25.69
N LEU A 155 -3.76 6.24 25.19
CA LEU A 155 -2.74 6.90 24.38
C LEU A 155 -1.37 6.57 24.97
N ASN A 156 -0.53 5.92 24.16
CA ASN A 156 0.80 5.46 24.55
C ASN A 156 1.44 6.54 25.42
N SER A 157 1.84 6.17 26.64
CA SER A 157 2.51 7.08 27.59
C SER A 157 3.65 7.83 26.93
N MET A 158 4.24 7.28 25.87
CA MET A 158 5.24 7.92 25.01
C MET A 158 4.74 9.15 24.24
N LEU A 159 3.52 9.15 23.68
CA LEU A 159 2.94 10.32 23.00
C LEU A 159 2.57 11.42 23.99
N GLN A 160 2.07 11.03 25.17
CA GLN A 160 1.82 11.98 26.26
C GLN A 160 3.13 12.61 26.76
N TYR A 161 4.17 11.78 26.91
CA TYR A 161 5.51 12.22 27.28
C TYR A 161 6.14 13.13 26.21
N GLU A 162 5.92 12.86 24.92
CA GLU A 162 6.39 13.72 23.83
C GLU A 162 5.67 15.08 23.81
N ALA A 163 4.34 15.08 24.01
CA ALA A 163 3.57 16.32 24.14
C ALA A 163 4.04 17.14 25.36
N GLU A 164 4.34 16.48 26.49
CA GLU A 164 4.83 17.11 27.70
C GLU A 164 6.25 17.67 27.54
N ILE A 165 7.16 16.95 26.86
CA ILE A 165 8.49 17.47 26.49
C ILE A 165 8.36 18.70 25.61
N LEU A 166 7.46 18.69 24.62
CA LEU A 166 7.28 19.81 23.71
C LEU A 166 6.78 21.06 24.44
N GLN A 167 5.84 20.89 25.38
CA GLN A 167 5.36 21.99 26.24
C GLN A 167 6.48 22.55 27.12
N GLN A 168 7.28 21.70 27.76
CA GLN A 168 8.43 22.15 28.56
C GLN A 168 9.46 22.90 27.71
N LYS A 169 9.67 22.48 26.46
CA LYS A 169 10.57 23.14 25.52
C LYS A 169 10.08 24.54 25.13
N VAL A 170 8.78 24.67 24.82
CA VAL A 170 8.16 25.98 24.55
C VAL A 170 8.34 26.92 25.74
N TYR A 171 8.05 26.44 26.95
CA TYR A 171 8.25 27.22 28.18
C TYR A 171 9.70 27.66 28.38
N PHE A 172 10.67 26.78 28.11
CA PHE A 172 12.09 27.13 28.21
C PHE A 172 12.51 28.20 27.18
N GLU A 173 12.00 28.13 25.95
CA GLU A 173 12.27 29.16 24.94
C GLU A 173 11.64 30.51 25.31
N GLU A 174 10.44 30.51 25.89
CA GLU A 174 9.85 31.74 26.45
C GLU A 174 10.71 32.35 27.57
N LEU A 175 11.21 31.52 28.49
CA LEU A 175 12.14 31.97 29.54
C LEU A 175 13.43 32.59 28.98
N LYS A 176 13.94 32.08 27.85
CA LYS A 176 15.08 32.72 27.17
C LYS A 176 14.74 34.09 26.62
N ILE A 177 13.53 34.27 26.08
CA ILE A 177 13.07 35.58 25.60
C ILE A 177 13.04 36.58 26.74
N PHE A 178 12.61 36.18 27.95
CA PHE A 178 12.63 37.07 29.12
C PHE A 178 14.05 37.42 29.62
N ASN A 179 15.04 36.57 29.36
CA ASN A 179 16.44 36.81 29.71
C ASN A 179 17.20 37.66 28.67
N ASP A 180 16.67 37.85 27.46
CA ASP A 180 17.22 38.73 26.43
C ASP A 180 16.36 40.01 26.35
N GLU A 181 16.91 41.12 26.84
CA GLU A 181 16.23 42.41 26.92
C GLU A 181 15.69 42.88 25.56
N GLN A 182 16.42 42.65 24.46
CA GLN A 182 15.96 43.04 23.12
C GLN A 182 14.85 42.11 22.61
N ALA A 183 14.93 40.82 22.92
CA ALA A 183 13.88 39.86 22.56
C ALA A 183 12.59 40.12 23.34
N PHE A 184 12.69 40.44 24.63
CA PHE A 184 11.57 40.78 25.48
C PHE A 184 10.84 42.05 25.02
N GLU A 185 11.58 43.10 24.64
CA GLU A 185 10.96 44.31 24.09
C GLU A 185 10.23 44.05 22.77
N ARG A 186 10.79 43.21 21.87
CA ARG A 186 10.08 42.77 20.66
C ARG A 186 8.81 42.00 21.00
N PHE A 187 8.88 41.07 21.95
CA PHE A 187 7.73 40.30 22.41
C PHE A 187 6.59 41.19 22.93
N LYS A 188 6.92 42.18 23.77
CA LYS A 188 5.95 43.20 24.25
C LYS A 188 5.24 43.91 23.09
N THR A 189 5.97 44.34 22.07
CA THR A 189 5.35 45.06 20.93
C THR A 189 4.40 44.20 20.09
N VAL A 190 4.64 42.88 20.02
CA VAL A 190 3.77 41.93 19.29
C VAL A 190 2.54 41.59 20.12
N GLY A 191 2.69 41.34 21.43
CA GLY A 191 1.57 41.01 22.32
C GLY A 191 0.58 42.16 22.51
N THR A 192 1.01 43.42 22.35
CA THR A 192 0.14 44.59 22.50
C THR A 192 -0.72 44.88 21.24
N ARG A 193 -0.50 44.17 20.12
CA ARG A 193 -1.26 44.35 18.87
C ARG A 193 -2.49 43.43 18.74
N GLN A 194 -2.77 42.57 19.72
CA GLN A 194 -3.92 41.65 19.70
C GLN A 194 -5.00 41.97 20.76
N ILE A 195 -5.09 43.21 21.23
CA ILE A 195 -6.22 43.72 22.02
C ILE A 195 -6.81 44.95 21.35
#